data_AF-A0A416ZBK7-F1
#
_entry.id   AF-A0A416ZBK7-F1
#
_cell.length_a   1.000
_cell.length_b   1.000
_cell.length_c   1.000
_cell.angle_alpha   90.00
_cell.angle_beta   90.00
_cell.angle_gamma   90.00
#
_symmetry.space_group_name_H-M   'P 1'
#
loop_
_entity.id
_entity.type
_entity.pdbx_description
1 polymer ?
#
loop_
_entity_poly.entity_id
_entity_poly.type
_entity_poly.pdbx_seq_one_letter_code
_entity_poly.pdbx_strand_id
1 'polypeptide(L)'
;MDLLTYYSDLAVAYPEYITQKQFCEVCGICHKTAYNLTRRGEISYEIVDTPTGRIHHIKLTDALAYLYKKDTLYGNDENVNRQIYEVLQAHFSYLPDLLRTQQIRELTGFSMTAIQRWVLEKRITAILGRKGWNITRDSLVTFLSSSYCLRGNRKPQKFQALLQKCTEQLKI
;
A
#
# COMPACT_ATOMS: atom_id res chain seq x y z
N MET A 1 -18.78 0.59 -9.27
CA MET A 1 -18.53 -0.87 -9.25
C MET A 1 -19.28 -1.42 -8.06
N ASP A 2 -20.13 -2.43 -8.25
CA ASP A 2 -20.83 -3.06 -7.14
C ASP A 2 -19.94 -4.16 -6.54
N LEU A 3 -19.59 -4.00 -5.26
CA LEU A 3 -18.64 -4.87 -4.58
C LEU A 3 -19.28 -6.17 -4.11
N LEU A 4 -20.60 -6.19 -3.93
CA LEU A 4 -21.33 -7.40 -3.54
C LEU A 4 -21.39 -8.40 -4.69
N THR A 5 -21.49 -7.91 -5.93
CA THR A 5 -21.38 -8.75 -7.13
C THR A 5 -19.93 -9.15 -7.41
N TYR A 6 -18.95 -8.27 -7.17
CA TYR A 6 -17.53 -8.59 -7.36
C TYR A 6 -17.02 -9.66 -6.37
N TYR A 7 -17.40 -9.58 -5.10
CA TYR A 7 -17.10 -10.57 -4.06
C TYR A 7 -18.33 -11.40 -3.70
N SER A 8 -18.96 -12.02 -4.70
CA SER A 8 -20.22 -12.76 -4.52
C SER A 8 -20.13 -13.86 -3.46
N ASP A 9 -19.00 -14.60 -3.40
CA ASP A 9 -18.79 -15.64 -2.39
C ASP A 9 -18.87 -15.09 -0.95
N LEU A 10 -18.31 -13.91 -0.71
CA LEU A 10 -18.33 -13.25 0.60
C LEU A 10 -19.70 -12.66 0.91
N ALA A 11 -20.41 -12.14 -0.11
CA ALA A 11 -21.76 -11.63 0.03
C ALA A 11 -22.78 -12.74 0.39
N VAL A 12 -22.53 -13.98 -0.03
CA VAL A 12 -23.34 -15.15 0.34
C VAL A 12 -22.96 -15.66 1.74
N ALA A 13 -21.69 -15.63 2.10
CA ALA A 13 -21.19 -16.20 3.36
C ALA A 13 -21.46 -15.34 4.59
N TYR A 14 -21.58 -14.02 4.43
CA TYR A 14 -21.71 -13.08 5.55
C TYR A 14 -22.99 -12.23 5.47
N PRO A 15 -23.59 -11.88 6.62
CA PRO A 15 -24.75 -10.99 6.68
C PRO A 15 -24.39 -9.54 6.29
N GLU A 16 -25.41 -8.71 6.07
CA GLU A 16 -25.25 -7.27 5.74
C GLU A 16 -24.37 -6.53 6.74
N TYR A 17 -24.47 -6.88 8.02
CA TYR A 17 -23.64 -6.34 9.08
C TYR A 17 -22.85 -7.43 9.78
N ILE A 18 -21.56 -7.21 9.90
CA ILE A 18 -20.59 -8.16 10.45
C ILE A 18 -19.97 -7.62 11.74
N THR A 19 -19.55 -8.56 12.58
CA THR A 19 -18.78 -8.25 13.79
C THR A 19 -17.34 -7.86 13.45
N GLN A 20 -16.63 -7.23 14.40
CA GLN A 20 -15.21 -6.92 14.21
C GLN A 20 -14.34 -8.18 13.97
N LYS A 21 -14.74 -9.33 14.53
CA LYS A 21 -14.05 -10.60 14.28
C LYS A 21 -14.24 -11.06 12.83
N GLN A 22 -15.48 -11.06 12.35
CA GLN A 22 -15.78 -11.40 10.95
C GLN A 22 -15.14 -10.40 9.97
N PHE A 23 -15.06 -9.12 10.33
CA PHE A 23 -14.32 -8.14 9.54
C PHE A 23 -12.83 -8.51 9.39
N CYS A 24 -12.20 -9.01 10.47
CA CYS A 24 -10.83 -9.53 10.40
C CYS A 24 -10.70 -10.72 9.46
N GLU A 25 -11.66 -11.66 9.51
CA GLU A 25 -11.72 -12.85 8.65
C GLU A 25 -11.89 -12.47 7.18
N VAL A 26 -12.90 -11.66 6.85
CA VAL A 26 -13.20 -11.16 5.49
C VAL A 26 -11.98 -10.47 4.88
N CYS A 27 -11.29 -9.63 5.65
CA CYS A 27 -10.18 -8.82 5.13
C CYS A 27 -8.80 -9.47 5.28
N GLY A 28 -8.69 -10.60 5.99
CA GLY A 28 -7.42 -11.24 6.31
C GLY A 28 -6.47 -10.33 7.11
N ILE A 29 -7.00 -9.58 8.09
CA ILE A 29 -6.23 -8.65 8.92
C ILE A 29 -6.29 -9.02 10.40
N CYS A 30 -5.29 -8.64 11.18
CA CYS A 30 -5.32 -8.88 12.63
C CYS A 30 -6.26 -7.90 13.37
N HIS A 31 -6.74 -8.32 14.54
CA HIS A 31 -7.63 -7.52 15.40
C HIS A 31 -7.12 -6.11 15.69
N LYS A 32 -5.80 -5.93 15.88
CA LYS A 32 -5.23 -4.61 16.15
C LYS A 32 -5.37 -3.67 14.96
N THR A 33 -5.22 -4.18 13.74
CA THR A 33 -5.40 -3.41 12.51
C THR A 33 -6.87 -3.02 12.36
N ALA A 34 -7.80 -3.97 12.52
CA ALA A 34 -9.23 -3.70 12.47
C ALA A 34 -9.65 -2.61 13.47
N TYR A 35 -9.18 -2.71 14.72
CA TYR A 35 -9.42 -1.70 15.74
C TYR A 35 -8.87 -0.31 15.36
N ASN A 36 -7.67 -0.24 14.78
CA ASN A 36 -7.08 1.03 14.38
C ASN A 36 -7.86 1.67 13.22
N LEU A 37 -8.36 0.88 12.27
CA LEU A 37 -9.17 1.37 11.15
C LEU A 37 -10.48 2.00 11.66
N THR A 38 -11.19 1.31 12.55
CA THR A 38 -12.42 1.84 13.15
C THR A 38 -12.13 3.06 14.04
N ARG A 39 -11.05 3.03 14.83
CA ARG A 39 -10.68 4.14 15.72
C ARG A 39 -10.31 5.41 14.95
N ARG A 40 -9.73 5.29 13.76
CA ARG A 40 -9.38 6.43 12.88
C ARG A 40 -10.56 6.93 12.05
N GLY A 41 -11.70 6.25 12.09
CA GLY A 41 -12.85 6.55 11.24
C GLY A 41 -12.64 6.14 9.77
N GLU A 42 -11.66 5.27 9.47
CA GLU A 42 -11.49 4.72 8.13
C GLU A 42 -12.61 3.70 7.79
N ILE A 43 -13.20 3.09 8.82
CA ILE A 43 -14.35 2.19 8.70
C ILE A 43 -15.37 2.57 9.77
N SER A 44 -16.60 2.80 9.32
CA SER A 44 -17.74 3.10 10.18
C SER A 44 -18.21 1.86 10.92
N TYR A 45 -18.66 2.05 12.16
CA TYR A 45 -19.30 0.99 12.93
C TYR A 45 -20.33 1.57 13.88
N GLU A 46 -21.34 0.77 14.17
CA GLU A 46 -22.33 1.04 15.21
C GLU A 46 -22.08 0.11 16.41
N ILE A 47 -22.47 0.55 17.60
CA ILE A 47 -22.40 -0.29 18.80
C ILE A 47 -23.80 -0.81 19.06
N VAL A 48 -23.94 -2.12 19.11
CA VAL A 48 -25.20 -2.79 19.46
C VAL A 48 -25.03 -3.46 20.82
N ASP A 49 -25.92 -3.14 21.75
CA ASP A 49 -26.01 -3.83 23.03
C ASP A 49 -26.73 -5.17 22.82
N THR A 50 -25.99 -6.25 23.05
CA THR A 50 -26.53 -7.61 23.09
C THR A 50 -26.58 -8.11 24.54
N PRO A 51 -27.38 -9.14 24.85
CA PRO A 51 -27.40 -9.74 26.19
C PRO A 51 -26.03 -10.19 26.70
N THR A 52 -25.11 -10.49 25.77
CA THR A 52 -23.74 -10.94 26.03
C THR A 52 -22.70 -9.81 26.06
N GLY A 53 -23.12 -8.56 25.86
CA GLY A 53 -22.26 -7.38 25.87
C GLY A 53 -22.39 -6.51 24.61
N ARG A 54 -21.46 -5.58 24.43
CA ARG A 54 -21.45 -4.65 23.29
C ARG A 54 -20.68 -5.24 22.12
N ILE A 55 -21.32 -5.30 20.95
CA ILE A 55 -20.67 -5.73 19.71
C ILE A 55 -20.58 -4.57 18.72
N HIS A 56 -19.50 -4.59 17.94
CA HIS A 56 -19.35 -3.68 16.80
C HIS A 56 -20.16 -4.24 15.62
N HIS A 57 -20.93 -3.37 14.99
CA HIS A 57 -21.75 -3.64 13.83
C HIS A 57 -21.18 -2.87 12.64
N ILE A 58 -20.45 -3.58 11.77
CA ILE A 58 -19.74 -3.00 10.62
C ILE A 58 -20.48 -3.44 9.36
N LYS A 59 -20.74 -2.54 8.40
CA LYS A 59 -21.36 -2.92 7.14
C LYS A 59 -20.41 -3.81 6.32
N LEU A 60 -20.93 -4.90 5.76
CA LEU A 60 -20.18 -5.77 4.87
C LEU A 60 -19.67 -5.01 3.65
N THR A 61 -20.46 -4.06 3.12
CA THR A 61 -20.03 -3.19 2.01
C THR A 61 -18.78 -2.38 2.34
N ASP A 62 -18.65 -1.88 3.57
CA ASP A 62 -17.48 -1.11 4.00
C ASP A 62 -16.26 -2.02 4.16
N ALA A 63 -16.47 -3.23 4.67
CA ALA A 63 -15.45 -4.26 4.74
C ALA A 63 -14.97 -4.68 3.34
N LEU A 64 -15.90 -4.89 2.40
CA LEU A 64 -15.58 -5.21 1.01
C LEU A 64 -14.92 -4.04 0.29
N ALA A 65 -15.28 -2.80 0.60
CA ALA A 65 -14.59 -1.62 0.07
C ALA A 65 -13.16 -1.54 0.57
N TYR A 66 -12.93 -1.84 1.85
CA TYR A 66 -11.59 -1.98 2.39
C TYR A 66 -10.83 -3.15 1.75
N LEU A 67 -11.44 -4.31 1.61
CA LEU A 67 -10.85 -5.50 0.97
C LEU A 67 -10.52 -5.21 -0.49
N TYR A 68 -11.44 -4.61 -1.24
CA TYR A 68 -11.20 -4.20 -2.63
C TYR A 68 -10.05 -3.21 -2.72
N LYS A 69 -10.03 -2.20 -1.85
CA LYS A 69 -8.91 -1.26 -1.78
C LYS A 69 -7.63 -2.02 -1.42
N LYS A 70 -7.65 -2.96 -0.49
CA LYS A 70 -6.51 -3.79 -0.11
C LYS A 70 -6.07 -4.67 -1.29
N ASP A 71 -6.96 -5.31 -2.02
CA ASP A 71 -6.64 -6.21 -3.12
C ASP A 71 -6.23 -5.45 -4.38
N THR A 72 -6.82 -4.29 -4.66
CA THR A 72 -6.29 -3.38 -5.69
C THR A 72 -4.99 -2.71 -5.26
N LEU A 73 -4.77 -2.55 -3.95
CA LEU A 73 -3.50 -2.12 -3.38
C LEU A 73 -2.51 -3.27 -3.17
N TYR A 74 -2.81 -4.57 -3.23
CA TYR A 74 -1.76 -5.61 -3.08
C TYR A 74 -1.76 -6.67 -4.18
N GLY A 75 -2.80 -6.71 -5.01
CA GLY A 75 -2.92 -7.56 -6.19
C GLY A 75 -2.07 -7.04 -7.34
N ASN A 76 -1.25 -7.92 -7.92
CA ASN A 76 -0.32 -7.60 -9.00
C ASN A 76 -1.05 -7.10 -10.26
N ASP A 77 -1.41 -5.82 -10.30
CA ASP A 77 -1.67 -5.16 -11.57
C ASP A 77 -0.30 -4.87 -12.20
N GLU A 78 0.27 -5.90 -12.81
CA GLU A 78 1.56 -5.83 -13.50
C GLU A 78 1.55 -4.73 -14.58
N ASN A 79 0.38 -4.44 -15.16
CA ASN A 79 0.25 -3.42 -16.20
C ASN A 79 0.43 -2.01 -15.62
N VAL A 80 -0.32 -1.67 -14.57
CA VAL A 80 -0.17 -0.36 -13.90
C VAL A 80 1.23 -0.20 -13.30
N ASN A 81 1.77 -1.24 -12.66
CA ASN A 81 3.14 -1.20 -12.14
C ASN A 81 4.16 -0.96 -13.26
N ARG A 82 3.98 -1.59 -14.42
CA ARG A 82 4.84 -1.39 -15.60
C ARG A 82 4.72 0.01 -16.17
N GLN A 83 3.52 0.57 -16.28
CA GLN A 83 3.34 1.95 -16.73
C GLN A 83 4.01 2.95 -15.77
N ILE A 84 3.88 2.73 -14.46
CA ILE A 84 4.57 3.54 -13.46
C ILE A 84 6.09 3.36 -13.56
N TYR A 85 6.59 2.15 -13.81
CA TYR A 85 8.00 1.90 -14.08
C TYR A 85 8.49 2.75 -15.27
N GLU A 86 7.80 2.70 -16.41
CA GLU A 86 8.18 3.45 -17.62
C GLU A 86 8.24 4.97 -17.37
N VAL A 87 7.25 5.52 -16.64
CA VAL A 87 7.22 6.94 -16.29
C VAL A 87 8.34 7.31 -15.30
N LEU A 88 8.58 6.49 -14.27
CA LEU A 88 9.65 6.73 -13.30
C LEU A 88 11.03 6.59 -13.95
N GLN A 89 11.21 5.64 -14.87
CA GLN A 89 12.43 5.47 -15.66
C GLN A 89 12.73 6.74 -16.44
N ALA A 90 11.74 7.28 -17.15
CA ALA A 90 11.86 8.52 -17.90
C ALA A 90 12.12 9.72 -16.99
N HIS A 91 11.37 9.84 -15.88
CA HIS A 91 11.50 10.92 -14.91
C HIS A 91 12.89 10.94 -14.26
N PHE A 92 13.51 9.79 -14.01
CA PHE A 92 14.83 9.69 -13.39
C PHE A 92 16.00 9.55 -14.39
N SER A 93 15.75 9.70 -15.69
CA SER A 93 16.78 9.58 -16.73
C SER A 93 17.96 10.55 -16.58
N TYR A 94 17.75 11.71 -15.96
CA TYR A 94 18.80 12.71 -15.70
C TYR A 94 19.69 12.38 -14.48
N LEU A 95 19.29 11.42 -13.65
CA LEU A 95 20.05 11.03 -12.46
C LEU A 95 21.23 10.12 -12.83
N PRO A 96 22.33 10.15 -12.05
CA PRO A 96 23.44 9.21 -12.25
C PRO A 96 23.01 7.76 -12.01
N ASP A 97 23.73 6.82 -12.60
CA ASP A 97 23.42 5.39 -12.49
C ASP A 97 23.56 4.85 -11.07
N LEU A 98 24.42 5.46 -10.24
CA LEU A 98 24.59 5.11 -8.84
C LEU A 98 24.15 6.27 -7.95
N LEU A 99 23.18 5.99 -7.08
CA LEU A 99 22.61 6.93 -6.13
C LEU A 99 22.98 6.52 -4.70
N ARG A 100 23.44 7.48 -3.91
CA ARG A 100 23.65 7.27 -2.47
C ARG A 100 22.32 7.27 -1.74
N THR A 101 22.28 6.59 -0.59
CA THR A 101 21.11 6.57 0.31
C THR A 101 20.58 7.98 0.61
N GLN A 102 21.48 8.96 0.78
CA GLN A 102 21.13 10.36 1.02
C GLN A 102 20.37 10.98 -0.16
N GLN A 103 20.81 10.75 -1.39
CA GLN A 103 20.13 11.27 -2.59
C GLN A 103 18.75 10.64 -2.74
N ILE A 104 18.61 9.34 -2.43
CA ILE A 104 17.32 8.65 -2.47
C ILE A 104 16.35 9.23 -1.44
N ARG A 105 16.83 9.50 -0.23
CA ARG A 105 16.05 10.20 0.80
C ARG A 105 15.58 11.56 0.30
N GLU A 106 16.45 12.33 -0.32
CA GLU A 106 16.11 13.65 -0.85
C GLU A 106 15.10 13.56 -2.00
N LEU A 107 15.24 12.58 -2.90
CA LEU A 107 14.33 12.37 -4.03
C LEU A 107 12.93 11.94 -3.56
N THR A 108 12.87 10.96 -2.67
CA THR A 108 11.64 10.23 -2.35
C THR A 108 11.00 10.60 -1.01
N GLY A 109 11.77 11.20 -0.10
CA GLY A 109 11.35 11.50 1.27
C GLY A 109 11.34 10.30 2.22
N PHE A 110 11.74 9.10 1.79
CA PHE A 110 11.86 7.95 2.69
C PHE A 110 13.03 8.13 3.66
N SER A 111 12.87 7.65 4.90
CA SER A 111 13.93 7.76 5.91
C SER A 111 15.15 6.91 5.53
N MET A 112 16.33 7.30 6.03
CA MET A 112 17.56 6.52 5.84
C MET A 112 17.39 5.06 6.30
N THR A 113 16.71 4.86 7.42
CA THR A 113 16.44 3.54 8.00
C THR A 113 15.53 2.70 7.10
N ALA A 114 14.53 3.31 6.45
CA ALA A 114 13.67 2.60 5.49
C ALA A 114 14.49 2.13 4.29
N ILE A 115 15.32 3.01 3.73
CA ILE A 115 16.17 2.69 2.57
C ILE A 115 17.18 1.60 2.92
N GLN A 116 17.81 1.68 4.11
CA GLN A 116 18.70 0.63 4.59
C GLN A 116 17.99 -0.72 4.74
N ARG A 117 16.76 -0.74 5.26
CA ARG A 117 15.97 -1.99 5.33
C ARG A 117 15.71 -2.59 3.95
N TRP A 118 15.41 -1.77 2.95
CA TRP A 118 15.21 -2.29 1.58
C TRP A 118 16.45 -3.01 1.04
N VAL A 119 17.64 -2.50 1.35
CA VAL A 119 18.91 -3.13 0.98
C VAL A 119 19.12 -4.43 1.78
N LEU A 120 18.97 -4.38 3.11
CA LEU A 120 19.19 -5.54 3.98
C LEU A 120 18.21 -6.69 3.69
N GLU A 121 16.96 -6.36 3.35
CA GLU A 121 15.92 -7.32 2.94
C GLU A 121 16.04 -7.73 1.46
N LYS A 122 17.11 -7.31 0.76
CA LYS A 122 17.38 -7.63 -0.66
C LYS A 122 16.25 -7.22 -1.62
N ARG A 123 15.49 -6.19 -1.28
CA ARG A 123 14.44 -5.62 -2.15
C ARG A 123 15.01 -4.67 -3.21
N ILE A 124 16.18 -4.10 -2.93
CA ILE A 124 16.92 -3.24 -3.84
C ILE A 124 18.37 -3.72 -3.90
N THR A 125 18.91 -3.76 -5.10
CA THR A 125 20.33 -4.06 -5.35
C THR A 125 21.18 -2.86 -4.98
N ALA A 126 22.16 -3.07 -4.10
CA ALA A 126 23.08 -2.04 -3.66
C ALA A 126 24.52 -2.58 -3.57
N ILE A 127 25.46 -1.67 -3.81
CA ILE A 127 26.90 -1.90 -3.73
C ILE A 127 27.41 -1.16 -2.49
N LEU A 128 28.18 -1.86 -1.65
CA LEU A 128 28.80 -1.24 -0.49
C LEU A 128 29.89 -0.26 -0.94
N GLY A 129 29.78 1.00 -0.53
CA GLY A 129 30.78 2.03 -0.76
C GLY A 129 31.38 2.58 0.53
N ARG A 130 32.40 3.44 0.41
CA ARG A 130 33.12 4.03 1.56
C ARG A 130 32.22 4.84 2.52
N LYS A 131 31.12 5.42 2.02
CA LYS A 131 30.20 6.27 2.80
C LYS A 131 28.77 5.69 2.85
N GLY A 132 28.66 4.37 2.80
CA GLY A 132 27.38 3.65 2.82
C GLY A 132 27.03 3.02 1.47
N TRP A 133 25.75 2.71 1.30
CA TRP A 133 25.24 1.98 0.13
C TRP A 133 25.10 2.89 -1.10
N ASN A 134 25.59 2.41 -2.25
CA ASN A 134 25.28 2.95 -3.57
C ASN A 134 24.26 2.04 -4.23
N ILE A 135 23.12 2.60 -4.60
CA ILE A 135 21.98 1.88 -5.19
C ILE A 135 21.91 2.23 -6.66
N THR A 136 21.70 1.25 -7.53
CA THR A 136 21.54 1.53 -8.95
C THR A 136 20.21 2.23 -9.22
N ARG A 137 20.20 3.21 -10.12
CA ARG A 137 18.99 3.91 -10.54
C ARG A 137 17.92 2.94 -11.02
N ASP A 138 18.30 1.96 -11.83
CA ASP A 138 17.40 0.93 -12.35
C ASP A 138 16.77 0.08 -11.23
N SER A 139 17.58 -0.36 -10.25
CA SER A 139 17.05 -1.11 -9.11
C SER A 139 16.13 -0.25 -8.23
N LEU A 140 16.42 1.04 -8.11
CA LEU A 140 15.54 1.98 -7.41
C LEU A 140 14.20 2.11 -8.13
N VAL A 141 14.19 2.37 -9.45
CA VAL A 141 12.96 2.51 -10.24
C VAL A 141 12.13 1.24 -10.19
N THR A 142 12.77 0.08 -10.37
CA THR A 142 12.14 -1.24 -10.27
C THR A 142 11.46 -1.44 -8.91
N PHE A 143 12.14 -1.04 -7.82
CA PHE A 143 11.56 -1.16 -6.49
C PHE A 143 10.43 -0.15 -6.25
N LEU A 144 10.59 1.11 -6.65
CA LEU A 144 9.58 2.15 -6.46
C LEU A 144 8.28 1.85 -7.21
N SER A 145 8.38 1.17 -8.36
CA SER A 145 7.25 0.68 -9.16
C SER A 145 6.73 -0.69 -8.72
N SER A 146 7.38 -1.35 -7.76
CA SER A 146 6.90 -2.63 -7.24
C SER A 146 5.61 -2.46 -6.43
N SER A 147 4.77 -3.51 -6.42
CA SER A 147 3.55 -3.54 -5.61
C SER A 147 3.83 -3.19 -4.14
N TYR A 148 4.96 -3.66 -3.61
CA TYR A 148 5.39 -3.38 -2.23
C TYR A 148 5.53 -1.89 -1.95
N CYS A 149 6.20 -1.14 -2.83
CA CYS A 149 6.47 0.28 -2.60
C CYS A 149 5.26 1.15 -2.92
N LEU A 150 4.62 0.91 -4.07
CA LEU A 150 3.48 1.70 -4.53
C LEU A 150 2.31 1.65 -3.57
N ARG A 151 2.15 0.54 -2.87
CA ARG A 151 0.95 0.28 -2.09
C ARG A 151 1.18 0.17 -0.59
N GLY A 152 2.42 0.34 -0.14
CA GLY A 152 2.74 0.48 1.27
C GLY A 152 1.96 1.61 1.93
N ASN A 153 1.40 1.36 3.12
CA ASN A 153 0.58 2.33 3.85
C ASN A 153 1.37 3.55 4.38
N ARG A 154 2.70 3.47 4.45
CA ARG A 154 3.56 4.52 5.03
C ARG A 154 4.42 5.18 3.94
N LYS A 155 3.75 5.84 2.97
CA LYS A 155 4.43 6.62 1.93
C LYS A 155 4.66 8.06 2.41
N PRO A 156 5.89 8.58 2.34
CA PRO A 156 6.16 10.01 2.57
C PRO A 156 5.36 10.89 1.61
N GLN A 157 4.97 12.09 2.04
CA GLN A 157 4.25 13.05 1.19
C GLN A 157 4.99 13.33 -0.13
N LYS A 158 6.33 13.39 -0.09
CA LYS A 158 7.15 13.61 -1.28
C LYS A 158 7.02 12.49 -2.31
N PHE A 159 6.99 11.23 -1.87
CA PHE A 159 6.75 10.09 -2.74
C PHE A 159 5.30 10.05 -3.24
N GLN A 160 4.33 10.41 -2.40
CA GLN A 160 2.92 10.51 -2.84
C GLN A 160 2.75 11.56 -3.95
N ALA A 161 3.37 12.73 -3.80
CA ALA A 161 3.36 13.78 -4.82
C ALA A 161 4.08 13.35 -6.12
N LEU A 162 5.16 12.57 -6.01
CA LEU A 162 5.82 11.97 -7.17
C LEU A 162 4.86 11.03 -7.91
N LEU A 163 4.20 10.12 -7.18
CA LEU A 163 3.24 9.17 -7.79
C LEU A 163 2.05 9.89 -8.42
N GLN A 164 1.52 10.92 -7.78
CA GLN A 164 0.42 11.72 -8.32
C GLN A 164 0.78 12.34 -9.68
N LYS A 165 2.00 12.88 -9.81
CA LYS A 165 2.49 13.40 -11.10
C LYS A 165 2.60 12.29 -12.15
N CYS A 166 3.05 11.09 -11.75
CA CYS A 166 3.13 9.95 -12.66
C CYS A 166 1.74 9.50 -13.14
N THR A 167 0.74 9.45 -12.25
CA THR A 167 -0.63 9.05 -12.62
C THR A 167 -1.29 10.09 -13.52
N GLU A 168 -1.08 11.39 -13.28
CA GLU A 168 -1.57 12.47 -14.15
C GLU A 168 -1.01 12.37 -15.57
N GLN A 169 0.27 12.01 -15.71
CA GLN A 169 0.90 11.80 -17.02
C GLN A 169 0.31 10.60 -17.78
N LEU A 170 -0.17 9.58 -17.06
CA LEU A 170 -0.75 8.38 -17.63
C LEU A 170 -2.24 8.55 -18.00
N LYS A 171 -2.89 9.66 -17.62
CA LYS A 171 -4.34 9.90 -17.79
C LYS A 171 -5.20 8.77 -17.19
N ILE A 172 -4.76 8.19 -16.07
CA ILE A 172 -5.48 7.17 -15.29
C ILE A 172 -6.22 7.84 -14.14
#